data_AF-A0A521KMF9-F1
#
_entry.id   AF-A0A521KMF9-F1
#
_cell.length_a   1.000
_cell.length_b   1.000
_cell.length_c   1.000
_cell.angle_alpha   90.00
_cell.angle_beta   90.00
_cell.angle_gamma   90.00
#
_symmetry.space_group_name_H-M   'P 1'
#
loop_
_entity.id
_entity.type
_entity.pdbx_description
1 polymer ?
#
loop_
_entity_poly.entity_id
_entity_poly.type
_entity_poly.pdbx_seq_one_letter_code
_entity_poly.pdbx_strand_id
1 'polypeptide(L)'
;MAKPEQIKDPALRAQIEQAFMEMRSGQGGAAVKTLAAAYLAMLAQKPSMLDETIELRPGRKMPAVMRWPALGANLTLESVLAKQPDIVFEREKFAVSEAITYYEFTLDSAISAGL
;
A
#
# COMPACT_ATOMS: atom_id res chain seq x y z
N MET A 1 2.22 2.22 17.07
CA MET A 1 2.23 1.34 15.89
C MET A 1 0.84 0.78 15.73
N ALA A 2 0.27 0.93 14.54
CA ALA A 2 -0.93 0.21 14.15
C ALA A 2 -0.72 -1.31 14.28
N LYS A 3 -1.81 -2.05 14.49
CA LYS A 3 -1.79 -3.52 14.58
C LYS A 3 -2.76 -4.14 13.59
N PRO A 4 -2.43 -5.29 12.97
CA PRO A 4 -3.32 -5.99 12.05
C PRO A 4 -4.71 -6.28 12.61
N GLU A 5 -4.83 -6.51 13.92
CA GLU A 5 -6.13 -6.78 14.56
C GLU A 5 -7.14 -5.63 14.41
N GLN A 6 -6.68 -4.42 14.09
CA GLN A 6 -7.53 -3.24 13.89
C GLN A 6 -8.18 -3.19 12.51
N ILE A 7 -7.71 -4.00 11.55
CA ILE A 7 -8.28 -4.12 10.20
C ILE A 7 -9.59 -4.91 10.30
N LYS A 8 -10.71 -4.39 9.81
CA LYS A 8 -12.04 -5.01 9.93
C LYS A 8 -12.32 -6.07 8.87
N ASP A 9 -11.75 -5.93 7.68
CA ASP A 9 -11.85 -6.83 6.55
C ASP A 9 -10.95 -8.05 6.80
N PRO A 10 -11.53 -9.26 6.97
CA PRO A 10 -10.76 -10.45 7.26
C PRO A 10 -9.81 -10.86 6.12
N ALA A 11 -10.17 -10.60 4.86
CA ALA A 11 -9.34 -10.94 3.71
C ALA A 11 -8.12 -10.02 3.64
N LEU A 12 -8.32 -8.71 3.83
CA LEU A 12 -7.23 -7.75 3.88
C LEU A 12 -6.30 -8.00 5.07
N ARG A 13 -6.88 -8.31 6.24
CA ARG A 13 -6.11 -8.70 7.43
C ARG A 13 -5.23 -9.92 7.16
N ALA A 14 -5.79 -10.97 6.56
CA ALA A 14 -5.03 -12.18 6.24
C ALA A 14 -3.88 -11.92 5.28
N GLN A 15 -4.05 -11.03 4.28
CA GLN A 15 -2.97 -10.63 3.38
C GLN A 15 -1.85 -9.88 4.11
N ILE A 16 -2.19 -8.97 5.02
CA ILE A 16 -1.21 -8.23 5.82
C ILE A 16 -0.47 -9.16 6.78
N GLU A 17 -1.16 -10.11 7.42
CA GLU A 17 -0.54 -11.14 8.26
C GLU A 17 0.40 -12.06 7.44
N GLN A 18 -0.01 -12.44 6.22
CA GLN A 18 0.83 -13.22 5.31
C GLN A 18 2.11 -12.47 4.95
N ALA A 19 2.01 -11.18 4.58
CA ALA A 19 3.18 -10.34 4.29
C ALA A 19 4.13 -10.24 5.50
N PHE A 20 3.58 -10.16 6.72
CA PHE A 20 4.39 -10.18 7.94
C PHE A 20 5.19 -11.48 8.09
N MET A 21 4.56 -12.63 7.81
CA MET A 21 5.23 -13.93 7.85
C MET A 21 6.31 -14.07 6.76
N GLU A 22 6.06 -13.54 5.56
CA GLU A 22 7.04 -13.47 4.47
C GLU A 22 8.27 -12.66 4.87
N MET A 23 8.07 -11.47 5.46
CA MET A 23 9.16 -10.65 5.98
C MET A 23 9.96 -11.37 7.09
N ARG A 24 9.26 -12.00 8.04
CA ARG A 24 9.89 -12.77 9.12
C ARG A 24 10.74 -13.94 8.60
N SER A 25 10.37 -14.48 7.44
CA SER A 25 11.09 -15.55 6.76
C SER A 25 12.19 -15.05 5.81
N GLY A 26 12.48 -13.73 5.79
CA GLY A 26 13.48 -13.11 4.92
C GLY A 26 13.02 -12.92 3.47
N GLN A 27 11.75 -13.16 3.16
CA GLN A 27 11.18 -13.09 1.80
C GLN A 27 10.64 -11.69 1.49
N GLY A 28 11.50 -10.66 1.56
CA GLY A 28 11.10 -9.27 1.37
C GLY A 28 10.39 -9.01 0.03
N GLY A 29 10.85 -9.62 -1.06
CA GLY A 29 10.20 -9.48 -2.37
C GLY A 29 8.79 -10.09 -2.45
N ALA A 30 8.54 -11.21 -1.75
CA ALA A 30 7.20 -11.78 -1.65
C ALA A 30 6.28 -10.84 -0.85
N ALA A 31 6.78 -10.36 0.29
CA ALA A 31 6.04 -9.43 1.15
C ALA A 31 5.60 -8.17 0.40
N VAL A 32 6.50 -7.52 -0.37
CA VAL A 32 6.15 -6.32 -1.14
C VAL A 32 5.06 -6.62 -2.18
N LYS A 33 5.10 -7.78 -2.85
CA LYS A 33 4.06 -8.19 -3.80
C LYS A 33 2.71 -8.40 -3.12
N THR A 34 2.70 -9.11 -1.98
CA THR A 34 1.49 -9.32 -1.18
C THR A 34 0.89 -8.00 -0.71
N LEU A 35 1.73 -7.06 -0.25
CA LEU A 35 1.31 -5.73 0.21
C LEU A 35 0.81 -4.84 -0.92
N ALA A 36 1.45 -4.89 -2.09
CA ALA A 36 0.99 -4.17 -3.28
C ALA A 36 -0.40 -4.67 -3.72
N ALA A 37 -0.59 -5.99 -3.78
CA ALA A 37 -1.88 -6.59 -4.09
C ALA A 37 -2.96 -6.21 -3.06
N ALA A 38 -2.63 -6.24 -1.77
CA ALA A 38 -3.52 -5.83 -0.70
C ALA A 38 -3.92 -4.34 -0.82
N TYR A 39 -2.96 -3.47 -1.12
CA TYR A 39 -3.21 -2.04 -1.30
C TYR A 39 -4.12 -1.77 -2.50
N LEU A 40 -3.87 -2.42 -3.65
CA LEU A 40 -4.72 -2.30 -4.83
C LEU A 40 -6.14 -2.85 -4.59
N ALA A 41 -6.26 -3.97 -3.86
CA ALA A 41 -7.56 -4.53 -3.47
C ALA A 41 -8.35 -3.54 -2.58
N MET A 42 -7.69 -2.89 -1.64
CA MET A 42 -8.29 -1.83 -0.83
C MET A 42 -8.76 -0.64 -1.68
N LEU A 43 -7.96 -0.18 -2.65
CA LEU A 43 -8.39 0.91 -3.54
C LEU A 43 -9.58 0.52 -4.41
N ALA A 44 -9.64 -0.74 -4.86
CA ALA A 44 -10.79 -1.28 -5.58
C ALA A 44 -12.05 -1.39 -4.70
N GLN A 45 -11.88 -1.80 -3.43
CA GLN A 45 -12.96 -1.91 -2.46
C GLN A 45 -13.48 -0.54 -1.98
N LYS A 46 -12.59 0.45 -1.87
CA LYS A 46 -12.91 1.81 -1.45
C LYS A 46 -12.42 2.86 -2.46
N PRO A 47 -13.08 2.98 -3.63
CA PRO A 47 -12.67 3.92 -4.69
C PRO A 47 -12.62 5.38 -4.25
N SER A 48 -13.36 5.77 -3.20
CA SER A 48 -13.31 7.15 -2.67
C SER A 48 -11.92 7.56 -2.20
N MET A 49 -11.03 6.62 -1.87
CA MET A 49 -9.63 6.90 -1.53
C MET A 49 -8.86 7.50 -2.70
N LEU A 50 -9.24 7.19 -3.95
CA LEU A 50 -8.61 7.74 -5.16
C LEU A 50 -8.94 9.22 -5.37
N ASP A 51 -10.07 9.68 -4.81
CA ASP A 51 -10.50 11.08 -4.90
C ASP A 51 -9.92 11.95 -3.76
N GLU A 52 -9.32 11.33 -2.74
CA GLU A 52 -8.68 12.04 -1.64
C GLU A 52 -7.44 12.78 -2.14
N THR A 53 -7.29 14.04 -1.74
CA THR A 53 -6.12 14.85 -2.07
C THR A 53 -5.48 15.41 -0.82
N ILE A 54 -4.17 15.54 -0.85
CA ILE A 54 -3.38 16.20 0.19
C ILE A 54 -2.75 17.47 -0.37
N GLU A 55 -2.63 18.49 0.47
CA GLU A 55 -1.92 19.71 0.14
C GLU A 55 -0.43 19.54 0.46
N LEU A 56 0.42 19.62 -0.57
CA LEU A 56 1.87 19.52 -0.39
C LEU A 56 2.49 20.88 -0.04
N ARG A 57 1.93 21.94 -0.64
CA ARG A 57 2.30 23.34 -0.49
C ARG A 57 1.06 24.18 -0.82
N PRO A 58 0.98 25.45 -0.36
CA PRO A 58 -0.12 26.34 -0.70
C PRO A 58 -0.45 26.31 -2.20
N GLY A 59 -1.66 25.86 -2.55
CA GLY A 59 -2.14 25.80 -3.93
C GLY A 59 -1.67 24.58 -4.76
N ARG A 60 -0.87 23.67 -4.20
CA ARG A 60 -0.44 22.43 -4.87
C ARG A 60 -0.97 21.20 -4.14
N LYS A 61 -1.92 20.52 -4.78
CA LYS A 61 -2.52 19.26 -4.30
C LYS A 61 -1.94 18.05 -5.03
N MET A 62 -1.96 16.91 -4.37
CA MET A 62 -1.59 15.61 -4.93
C MET A 62 -2.61 14.56 -4.45
N PRO A 63 -2.96 13.54 -5.25
CA PRO A 63 -3.76 12.43 -4.74
C PRO A 63 -3.12 11.79 -3.51
N ALA A 64 -3.89 11.52 -2.47
CA ALA A 64 -3.39 11.02 -1.19
C ALA A 64 -2.71 9.65 -1.34
N VAL A 65 -3.19 8.84 -2.28
CA VAL A 65 -2.65 7.52 -2.64
C VAL A 65 -1.22 7.57 -3.20
N MET A 66 -0.80 8.72 -3.73
CA MET A 66 0.57 8.94 -4.21
C MET A 66 1.60 9.03 -3.07
N ARG A 67 1.18 8.91 -1.80
CA ARG A 67 2.09 8.69 -0.68
C ARG A 67 2.62 7.26 -0.59
N TRP A 68 2.13 6.35 -1.44
CA TRP A 68 2.67 5.02 -1.61
C TRP A 68 4.21 5.04 -1.72
N PRO A 69 4.95 4.17 -1.00
CA PRO A 69 6.41 4.23 -0.99
C PRO A 69 7.02 3.98 -2.38
N ALA A 70 7.93 4.85 -2.80
CA ALA A 70 8.60 4.76 -4.10
C ALA A 70 9.96 4.05 -3.99
N LEU A 71 9.96 2.78 -3.54
CA LEU A 71 11.16 1.97 -3.32
C LEU A 71 11.30 0.83 -4.35
N GLY A 72 10.77 1.01 -5.56
CA GLY A 72 10.90 0.04 -6.66
C GLY A 72 9.68 -0.84 -6.88
N ALA A 73 8.64 -0.71 -6.05
CA ALA A 73 7.26 -1.04 -6.40
C ALA A 73 6.48 0.27 -6.37
N ASN A 74 6.18 0.84 -7.53
CA ASN A 74 5.81 2.26 -7.65
C ASN A 74 4.42 2.43 -8.26
N LEU A 75 3.60 3.28 -7.63
CA LEU A 75 2.33 3.73 -8.16
C LEU A 75 2.58 4.88 -9.15
N THR A 76 1.94 4.85 -10.32
CA THR A 76 2.11 5.92 -11.31
C THR A 76 0.99 6.94 -11.20
N LEU A 77 1.32 8.23 -11.33
CA LEU A 77 0.31 9.30 -11.30
C LEU A 77 -0.73 9.13 -12.41
N GLU A 78 -0.31 8.68 -13.59
CA GLU A 78 -1.19 8.40 -14.72
C GLU A 78 -2.25 7.35 -14.37
N SER A 79 -1.85 6.22 -13.76
CA SER A 79 -2.77 5.14 -13.36
C SER A 79 -3.81 5.63 -12.33
N VAL A 80 -3.37 6.46 -11.38
CA VAL A 80 -4.24 7.04 -10.35
C VAL A 80 -5.24 8.01 -10.96
N LEU A 81 -4.79 8.91 -11.84
CA LEU A 81 -5.67 9.87 -12.51
C LEU A 81 -6.68 9.18 -13.43
N ALA A 82 -6.30 8.05 -14.03
CA ALA A 82 -7.18 7.19 -14.82
C ALA A 82 -8.15 6.34 -13.96
N LYS A 83 -8.11 6.48 -12.62
CA LYS A 83 -8.85 5.66 -11.64
C LYS A 83 -8.63 4.15 -11.82
N GLN A 84 -7.48 3.77 -12.33
CA GLN A 84 -7.06 2.39 -12.55
C GLN A 84 -5.64 2.23 -11.97
N PRO A 85 -5.50 2.34 -10.63
CA PRO A 85 -4.19 2.33 -9.99
C PRO A 85 -3.45 1.03 -10.29
N ASP A 86 -2.18 1.15 -10.65
CA ASP A 86 -1.30 -0.01 -10.90
C ASP A 86 0.08 0.23 -10.27
N ILE A 87 0.66 -0.84 -9.72
CA ILE A 87 1.96 -0.81 -9.07
C ILE A 87 2.98 -1.51 -9.97
N VAL A 88 3.88 -0.71 -10.55
CA VAL A 88 4.94 -1.19 -11.43
C VAL A 88 6.16 -1.56 -10.60
N PHE A 89 6.64 -2.80 -10.79
CA PHE A 89 7.84 -3.30 -10.13
C PHE A 89 9.07 -3.05 -11.02
N GLU A 90 9.95 -2.17 -10.58
CA GLU A 90 11.22 -1.85 -11.26
C GLU A 90 12.32 -2.90 -10.98
N ARG A 91 12.12 -3.71 -9.93
CA ARG A 91 13.02 -4.79 -9.52
C ARG A 91 12.26 -5.91 -8.83
N GLU A 92 12.85 -7.09 -8.81
CA GLU A 92 12.24 -8.28 -8.20
C GLU A 92 12.64 -8.51 -6.74
N LYS A 93 13.80 -7.98 -6.33
CA LYS A 93 14.39 -8.21 -5.01
C LYS A 93 14.23 -6.98 -4.13
N PHE A 94 13.75 -7.20 -2.91
CA PHE A 94 13.58 -6.18 -1.89
C PHE A 94 14.19 -6.69 -0.59
N ALA A 95 14.89 -5.80 0.11
CA ALA A 95 15.33 -6.05 1.48
C ALA A 95 14.12 -6.06 2.43
N VAL A 96 14.24 -6.78 3.55
CA VAL A 96 13.18 -6.80 4.57
C VAL A 96 12.89 -5.40 5.12
N SER A 97 13.90 -4.55 5.27
CA SER A 97 13.72 -3.15 5.69
C SER A 97 12.85 -2.34 4.73
N GLU A 98 12.94 -2.61 3.42
CA GLU A 98 12.10 -1.96 2.40
C GLU A 98 10.67 -2.50 2.48
N ALA A 99 10.51 -3.82 2.67
CA ALA A 99 9.21 -4.44 2.86
C ALA A 99 8.47 -3.91 4.11
N ILE A 100 9.19 -3.61 5.19
CA ILE A 100 8.62 -3.00 6.40
C ILE A 100 7.99 -1.64 6.08
N THR A 101 8.62 -0.83 5.22
CA THR A 101 8.08 0.49 4.84
C THR A 101 6.74 0.34 4.09
N TYR A 102 6.65 -0.63 3.17
CA TYR A 102 5.39 -0.96 2.51
C TYR A 102 4.35 -1.51 3.48
N TYR A 103 4.76 -2.33 4.44
CA TYR A 103 3.88 -2.94 5.42
C TYR A 103 3.22 -1.89 6.30
N GLU A 104 4.02 -0.98 6.87
CA GLU A 104 3.52 0.12 7.71
C GLU A 104 2.54 1.00 6.94
N PHE A 105 2.88 1.35 5.71
CA PHE A 105 2.01 2.17 4.87
C PHE A 105 0.68 1.49 4.55
N THR A 106 0.69 0.23 4.13
CA THR A 106 -0.53 -0.51 3.79
C THR A 106 -1.41 -0.73 5.03
N LEU A 107 -0.81 -1.05 6.18
CA LEU A 107 -1.52 -1.23 7.44
C LEU A 107 -2.19 0.07 7.91
N ASP A 108 -1.46 1.18 7.93
CA ASP A 108 -1.99 2.48 8.33
C ASP A 108 -3.10 2.95 7.38
N SER A 109 -2.94 2.68 6.08
CA SER A 109 -3.94 3.01 5.07
C SER A 109 -5.23 2.21 5.27
N ALA A 110 -5.14 0.89 5.53
CA ALA A 110 -6.30 0.04 5.80
C ALA A 110 -7.10 0.53 7.02
N ILE A 111 -6.40 0.80 8.13
CA ILE A 111 -7.02 1.28 9.36
C ILE A 111 -7.65 2.66 9.17
N SER A 112 -6.95 3.58 8.50
CA SER A 112 -7.47 4.92 8.21
C SER A 112 -8.68 4.87 7.29
N ALA A 113 -8.72 3.92 6.36
CA ALA A 113 -9.87 3.65 5.51
C ALA A 113 -11.03 2.99 6.27
N GLY A 114 -10.84 2.56 7.52
CA GLY A 114 -11.84 1.83 8.30
C GLY A 114 -12.16 0.45 7.72
N LEU A 115 -11.24 -0.08 6.92
CA LEU A 115 -11.24 -1.44 6.39
C LEU A 115 -10.58 -2.39 7.37
#